data_AF-A0A522BQT0-F1
#
_entry.id   AF-A0A522BQT0-F1
#
_cell.length_a   1.000
_cell.length_b   1.000
_cell.length_c   1.000
_cell.angle_alpha   90.00
_cell.angle_beta   90.00
_cell.angle_gamma   90.00
#
_symmetry.space_group_name_H-M   'P 1'
#
loop_
_entity.id
_entity.type
_entity.pdbx_description
1 polymer ?
#
loop_
_entity_poly.entity_id
_entity_poly.type
_entity_poly.pdbx_seq_one_letter_code
_entity_poly.pdbx_strand_id
1 'polypeptide(L)'
;MAPVLALALVPVTPGARASDETVRSIAVLYPDIGEPYRSVFTTIIQGIEDKTKGRVAAFAVGANPNVQEIAGELRRRDVRAVIALGRNGLKLAAALERPLGIVAGGVVSVPESEADGAAVYSLAPDPGLLFTRLKALVPAARKVTVIYDPKQNTWLIRLAREAAKAQGLELVALEASDLKTATRLYAEMLAGCDPKRDALWLPQDSTTVEDSAVLPLVLREAWNLNLPVFSSSIGHVKRGALFALYPNNMELGRSLANSAQIYLSSGALPSRGMLPLRDVLTAANTRTANHLGINLGETQLRIHAVFPEP
;
A
#
# COMPACT_ATOMS: atom_id res chain seq x y z
N MET A 1 61.87 -10.67 -39.88
CA MET A 1 61.06 -10.87 -38.65
C MET A 1 60.39 -9.56 -38.30
N ALA A 2 59.11 -9.41 -38.65
CA ALA A 2 58.29 -8.24 -38.32
C ALA A 2 57.12 -8.73 -37.46
N PRO A 3 56.77 -8.09 -36.33
CA PRO A 3 55.66 -8.53 -35.52
C PRO A 3 54.36 -7.94 -36.07
N VAL A 4 53.36 -8.82 -36.24
CA VAL A 4 51.99 -8.47 -36.59
C VAL A 4 51.28 -7.99 -35.32
N LEU A 5 50.76 -6.76 -35.34
CA LEU A 5 49.92 -6.20 -34.27
C LEU A 5 48.52 -6.81 -34.39
N ALA A 6 48.11 -7.63 -33.41
CA ALA A 6 46.76 -8.14 -33.29
C ALA A 6 45.86 -7.07 -32.63
N LEU A 7 44.87 -6.56 -33.37
CA LEU A 7 43.83 -5.69 -32.85
C LEU A 7 42.86 -6.54 -32.01
N ALA A 8 42.88 -6.37 -30.69
CA ALA A 8 41.90 -6.99 -29.80
C ALA A 8 40.56 -6.25 -29.93
N LEU A 9 39.55 -6.93 -30.50
CA LEU A 9 38.16 -6.49 -30.37
C LEU A 9 37.74 -6.60 -28.90
N VAL A 10 37.47 -5.46 -28.27
CA VAL A 10 36.79 -5.41 -26.98
C VAL A 10 35.32 -5.80 -27.19
N PRO A 11 34.80 -6.82 -26.51
CA PRO A 11 33.39 -7.17 -26.63
C PRO A 11 32.53 -6.11 -25.94
N VAL A 12 31.61 -5.51 -26.71
CA VAL A 12 30.56 -4.63 -26.17
C VAL A 12 29.60 -5.50 -25.35
N THR A 13 29.60 -5.32 -24.04
CA THR A 13 28.68 -6.03 -23.13
C THR A 13 27.22 -5.69 -23.45
N PRO A 14 26.33 -6.68 -23.68
CA PRO A 14 24.93 -6.45 -24.07
C PRO A 14 24.03 -5.81 -22.99
N GLY A 15 24.49 -5.71 -21.73
CA GLY A 15 23.66 -5.30 -20.58
C GLY A 15 23.25 -3.82 -20.55
N ALA A 16 24.04 -2.93 -21.16
CA ALA A 16 23.77 -1.49 -21.11
C ALA A 16 22.67 -1.03 -22.09
N ARG A 17 22.51 -1.72 -23.22
CA ARG A 17 21.47 -1.38 -24.22
C ARG A 17 20.07 -1.87 -23.80
N ALA A 18 19.98 -3.09 -23.27
CA ALA A 18 18.70 -3.67 -22.85
C ALA A 18 18.08 -2.94 -21.64
N SER A 19 18.92 -2.45 -20.73
CA SER A 19 18.47 -1.64 -19.58
C SER A 19 17.95 -0.27 -20.01
N ASP A 20 18.66 0.44 -20.91
CA ASP A 20 18.23 1.74 -21.45
C ASP A 20 16.91 1.63 -22.24
N GLU A 21 16.72 0.56 -23.02
CA GLU A 21 15.48 0.31 -23.76
C GLU A 21 14.28 0.01 -22.84
N THR A 22 14.52 -0.73 -21.75
CA THR A 22 13.48 -1.03 -20.74
C THR A 22 13.06 0.22 -19.97
N VAL A 23 14.02 1.09 -19.60
CA VAL A 23 13.75 2.37 -18.93
C VAL A 23 12.91 3.28 -19.82
N ARG A 24 13.26 3.40 -21.10
CA ARG A 24 12.52 4.22 -22.08
C ARG A 24 11.11 3.72 -22.35
N SER A 25 10.88 2.42 -22.20
CA SER A 25 9.57 1.77 -22.41
C SER A 25 8.57 2.00 -21.26
N ILE A 26 8.98 2.62 -20.15
CA ILE A 26 8.14 2.87 -18.96
C ILE A 26 7.89 4.37 -18.77
N ALA A 27 6.64 4.73 -18.51
CA ALA A 27 6.26 6.06 -18.05
C ALA A 27 5.52 6.02 -16.71
N VAL A 28 5.62 7.10 -15.93
CA VAL A 28 4.88 7.31 -14.69
C VAL A 28 3.86 8.41 -14.90
N LEU A 29 2.61 8.16 -14.55
CA LEU A 29 1.55 9.16 -14.47
C LEU A 29 1.26 9.41 -12.99
N TYR A 30 1.41 10.64 -12.50
CA TYR A 30 1.21 10.94 -11.09
C TYR A 30 0.41 12.24 -10.89
N PRO A 31 -0.31 12.42 -9.77
CA PRO A 31 -1.15 13.60 -9.59
C PRO A 31 -0.32 14.88 -9.48
N ASP A 32 -0.74 15.93 -10.20
CA ASP A 32 -0.18 17.27 -10.01
C ASP A 32 -0.80 17.93 -8.77
N ILE A 33 -0.17 17.70 -7.62
CA ILE A 33 -0.62 18.22 -6.33
C ILE A 33 0.54 18.87 -5.58
N GLY A 34 0.20 19.75 -4.64
CA GLY A 34 1.16 20.43 -3.77
C GLY A 34 1.71 19.55 -2.64
N GLU A 35 2.62 20.13 -1.87
CA GLU A 35 3.11 19.52 -0.62
C GLU A 35 2.00 19.44 0.45
N PRO A 36 2.08 18.47 1.38
CA PRO A 36 3.16 17.49 1.58
C PRO A 36 3.03 16.23 0.70
N TYR A 37 1.93 16.06 -0.03
CA TYR A 37 1.63 14.83 -0.75
C TYR A 37 2.51 14.61 -1.99
N ARG A 38 3.03 15.69 -2.59
CA ARG A 38 3.98 15.59 -3.71
C ARG A 38 5.22 14.77 -3.32
N SER A 39 5.78 15.00 -2.13
CA SER A 39 6.95 14.24 -1.64
C SER A 39 6.74 12.72 -1.62
N VAL A 40 5.51 12.25 -1.38
CA VAL A 40 5.16 10.82 -1.42
C VAL A 40 5.34 10.27 -2.83
N PHE A 41 4.79 10.94 -3.85
CA PHE A 41 4.93 10.52 -5.24
C PHE A 41 6.38 10.62 -5.73
N THR A 42 7.11 11.66 -5.34
CA THR A 42 8.54 11.78 -5.66
C THR A 42 9.34 10.62 -5.08
N THR A 43 9.05 10.19 -3.84
CA THR A 43 9.71 9.02 -3.23
C THR A 43 9.38 7.73 -3.96
N ILE A 44 8.13 7.55 -4.41
CA ILE A 44 7.74 6.38 -5.23
C ILE A 44 8.48 6.39 -6.57
N ILE A 45 8.57 7.55 -7.23
CA ILE A 45 9.31 7.70 -8.49
C ILE A 45 10.80 7.38 -8.31
N GLN A 46 11.42 7.84 -7.21
CA GLN A 46 12.81 7.47 -6.89
C GLN A 46 12.98 5.95 -6.75
N GLY A 47 12.03 5.26 -6.12
CA GLY A 47 12.04 3.79 -6.04
C GLY A 47 11.92 3.12 -7.40
N ILE A 48 11.09 3.68 -8.29
CA ILE A 48 10.96 3.22 -9.68
C ILE A 48 12.29 3.37 -10.41
N GLU A 49 12.90 4.56 -10.37
CA GLU A 49 14.17 4.87 -11.04
C GLU A 49 15.34 4.01 -10.52
N ASP A 50 15.37 3.75 -9.21
CA ASP A 50 16.37 2.86 -8.62
C ASP A 50 16.22 1.41 -9.10
N LYS A 51 14.98 0.91 -9.26
CA LYS A 51 14.74 -0.44 -9.79
C LYS A 51 15.02 -0.54 -11.29
N THR A 52 14.66 0.47 -12.06
CA THR A 52 14.90 0.50 -13.51
C THR A 52 16.34 0.85 -13.87
N LYS A 53 17.13 1.34 -12.91
CA LYS A 53 18.50 1.82 -13.10
C LYS A 53 18.59 2.97 -14.11
N GLY A 54 17.58 3.83 -14.13
CA GLY A 54 17.53 4.98 -15.02
C GLY A 54 16.32 5.88 -14.77
N ARG A 55 16.36 7.10 -15.33
CA ARG A 55 15.26 8.06 -15.21
C ARG A 55 14.09 7.66 -16.08
N VAL A 56 12.90 7.61 -15.50
CA VAL A 56 11.66 7.31 -16.21
C VAL A 56 10.96 8.60 -16.64
N ALA A 57 10.18 8.55 -17.72
CA ALA A 57 9.36 9.68 -18.11
C ALA A 57 8.21 9.85 -17.10
N ALA A 58 8.19 10.94 -16.34
CA ALA A 58 7.15 11.21 -15.34
C ALA A 58 6.26 12.38 -15.78
N PHE A 59 4.96 12.15 -15.89
CA PHE A 59 3.97 13.14 -16.30
C PHE A 59 3.04 13.47 -15.14
N ALA A 60 3.01 14.75 -14.77
CA ALA A 60 2.08 15.26 -13.77
C ALA A 60 0.66 15.37 -14.37
N VAL A 61 -0.34 14.90 -13.64
CA VAL A 61 -1.73 14.77 -14.08
C VAL A 61 -2.61 15.69 -13.23
N GLY A 62 -2.97 16.83 -13.82
CA GLY A 62 -3.93 17.78 -13.25
C GLY A 62 -5.37 17.25 -13.25
N ALA A 63 -6.32 18.09 -12.83
CA ALA A 63 -7.74 17.71 -12.74
C ALA A 63 -8.38 17.41 -14.12
N ASN A 64 -7.95 18.13 -15.16
CA ASN A 64 -8.44 17.99 -16.53
C ASN A 64 -7.28 17.68 -17.48
N PRO A 65 -6.74 16.44 -17.47
CA PRO A 65 -5.60 16.09 -18.30
C PRO A 65 -5.99 16.03 -19.79
N ASN A 66 -5.12 16.53 -20.65
CA ASN A 66 -5.26 16.35 -22.09
C ASN A 66 -4.80 14.94 -22.49
N VAL A 67 -5.75 13.99 -22.53
CA VAL A 67 -5.48 12.58 -22.80
C VAL A 67 -4.77 12.38 -24.14
N GLN A 68 -5.14 13.14 -25.18
CA GLN A 68 -4.57 13.00 -26.53
C GLN A 68 -3.11 13.46 -26.59
N GLU A 69 -2.79 14.54 -25.88
CA GLU A 69 -1.42 15.03 -25.77
C GLU A 69 -0.51 14.01 -25.07
N ILE A 70 -0.97 13.48 -23.93
CA ILE A 70 -0.23 12.47 -23.19
C ILE A 70 -0.09 11.19 -24.02
N ALA A 71 -1.16 10.72 -24.67
CA ALA A 71 -1.09 9.57 -25.56
C ALA A 71 -0.09 9.78 -26.72
N GLY A 72 -0.01 11.00 -27.26
CA GLY A 72 0.97 11.40 -28.27
C GLY A 72 2.40 11.35 -27.76
N GLU A 73 2.66 11.89 -26.57
CA GLU A 73 3.97 11.80 -25.89
C GLU A 73 4.39 10.36 -25.61
N LEU A 74 3.48 9.54 -25.07
CA LEU A 74 3.73 8.12 -24.80
C LEU A 74 4.05 7.35 -26.09
N ARG A 75 3.42 7.71 -27.22
CA ARG A 75 3.72 7.12 -28.53
C ARG A 75 5.08 7.57 -29.07
N ARG A 76 5.42 8.85 -28.98
CA ARG A 76 6.72 9.40 -29.40
C ARG A 76 7.90 8.75 -28.68
N ARG A 77 7.69 8.35 -27.42
CA ARG A 77 8.71 7.74 -26.56
C ARG A 77 8.74 6.21 -26.60
N ASP A 78 7.90 5.59 -27.43
CA ASP A 78 7.70 4.13 -27.49
C ASP A 78 7.41 3.50 -26.12
N VAL A 79 6.57 4.17 -25.32
CA VAL A 79 6.13 3.64 -24.02
C VAL A 79 5.20 2.46 -24.24
N ARG A 80 5.50 1.35 -23.56
CA ARG A 80 4.74 0.09 -23.60
C ARG A 80 4.14 -0.28 -22.24
N ALA A 81 4.64 0.29 -21.14
CA ALA A 81 4.07 0.11 -19.80
C ALA A 81 3.92 1.46 -19.08
N VAL A 82 2.84 1.61 -18.33
CA VAL A 82 2.53 2.81 -17.56
C VAL A 82 2.38 2.43 -16.09
N ILE A 83 3.11 3.16 -15.23
CA ILE A 83 2.92 3.15 -13.80
C ILE A 83 2.02 4.32 -13.41
N ALA A 84 0.79 4.02 -13.01
CA ALA A 84 -0.22 4.98 -12.66
C ALA A 84 -0.27 5.21 -11.14
N LEU A 85 0.12 6.39 -10.69
CA LEU A 85 0.09 6.76 -9.28
C LEU A 85 -1.17 7.56 -8.95
N GLY A 86 -1.84 7.17 -7.85
CA GLY A 86 -3.05 7.82 -7.37
C GLY A 86 -4.25 7.70 -8.33
N ARG A 87 -5.38 8.29 -7.92
CA ARG A 87 -6.63 8.19 -8.70
C ARG A 87 -6.55 8.89 -10.06
N ASN A 88 -5.87 10.04 -10.13
CA ASN A 88 -5.75 10.80 -11.37
C ASN A 88 -4.90 10.05 -12.40
N GLY A 89 -3.77 9.49 -11.98
CA GLY A 89 -2.90 8.68 -12.84
C GLY A 89 -3.63 7.45 -13.36
N LEU A 90 -4.38 6.76 -12.48
CA LEU A 90 -5.14 5.57 -12.87
C LEU A 90 -6.27 5.87 -13.86
N LYS A 91 -7.08 6.91 -13.60
CA LYS A 91 -8.15 7.32 -14.53
C LYS A 91 -7.60 7.70 -15.91
N LEU A 92 -6.51 8.45 -15.93
CA LEU A 92 -5.85 8.81 -17.18
C LEU A 92 -5.32 7.56 -17.90
N ALA A 93 -4.66 6.64 -17.19
CA ALA A 93 -4.15 5.40 -17.77
C ALA A 93 -5.27 4.54 -18.36
N ALA A 94 -6.41 4.41 -17.67
CA ALA A 94 -7.58 3.68 -18.14
C ALA A 94 -8.23 4.32 -19.37
N ALA A 95 -8.11 5.64 -19.54
CA ALA A 95 -8.59 6.36 -20.71
C ALA A 95 -7.66 6.26 -21.93
N LEU A 96 -6.48 5.65 -21.79
CA LEU A 96 -5.58 5.42 -22.93
C LEU A 96 -6.11 4.22 -23.76
N GLU A 97 -6.57 4.49 -24.97
CA GLU A 97 -7.03 3.47 -25.93
C GLU A 97 -5.85 2.71 -26.58
N ARG A 98 -4.96 2.12 -25.77
CA ARG A 98 -3.77 1.38 -26.22
C ARG A 98 -3.52 0.12 -25.38
N PRO A 99 -2.95 -0.95 -25.97
CA PRO A 99 -2.52 -2.13 -25.22
C PRO A 99 -1.24 -1.80 -24.45
N LEU A 100 -1.37 -1.10 -23.33
CA LEU A 100 -0.29 -0.80 -22.40
C LEU A 100 -0.40 -1.69 -21.17
N GLY A 101 0.73 -2.08 -20.61
CA GLY A 101 0.75 -2.70 -19.28
C GLY A 101 0.47 -1.64 -18.23
N ILE A 102 -0.70 -1.67 -17.61
CA ILE A 102 -1.08 -0.72 -16.55
C ILE A 102 -0.80 -1.34 -15.18
N VAL A 103 0.17 -0.74 -14.48
CA VAL A 103 0.45 -1.03 -13.07
C VAL A 103 0.10 0.21 -12.27
N ALA A 104 -0.80 0.09 -11.30
CA ALA A 104 -1.26 1.23 -10.51
C ALA A 104 -0.81 1.11 -9.06
N GLY A 105 -0.54 2.25 -8.41
CA GLY A 105 -0.12 2.32 -7.01
C GLY A 105 -0.58 3.60 -6.33
N GLY A 106 -0.53 3.65 -5.00
CA GLY A 106 -0.84 4.89 -4.27
C GLY A 106 -2.33 5.26 -4.24
N VAL A 107 -3.21 4.26 -4.32
CA VAL A 107 -4.67 4.42 -4.16
C VAL A 107 -5.14 3.64 -2.94
N VAL A 108 -6.10 4.17 -2.18
CA VAL A 108 -6.67 3.43 -1.03
C VAL A 108 -7.58 2.31 -1.53
N SER A 109 -8.58 2.66 -2.33
CA SER A 109 -9.50 1.73 -2.96
C SER A 109 -10.02 2.34 -4.26
N VAL A 110 -10.36 1.48 -5.21
CA VAL A 110 -11.05 1.83 -6.45
C VAL A 110 -12.18 0.81 -6.68
N PRO A 111 -13.25 1.17 -7.40
CA PRO A 111 -14.26 0.20 -7.78
C PRO A 111 -13.62 -1.00 -8.49
N GLU A 112 -14.06 -2.23 -8.18
CA GLU A 112 -13.46 -3.45 -8.77
C GLU A 112 -13.53 -3.44 -10.31
N SER A 113 -14.55 -2.79 -10.89
CA SER A 113 -14.67 -2.57 -12.34
C SER A 113 -13.57 -1.67 -12.92
N GLU A 114 -13.01 -0.74 -12.15
CA GLU A 114 -11.89 0.13 -12.57
C GLU A 114 -10.53 -0.56 -12.40
N ALA A 115 -10.47 -1.64 -11.61
CA ALA A 115 -9.25 -2.44 -11.42
C ALA A 115 -9.13 -3.58 -12.44
N ASP A 116 -10.18 -3.83 -13.23
CA ASP A 116 -10.18 -4.89 -14.23
C ASP A 116 -9.17 -4.59 -15.35
N GLY A 117 -8.34 -5.58 -15.69
CA GLY A 117 -7.24 -5.42 -16.67
C GLY A 117 -5.96 -4.75 -16.15
N ALA A 118 -5.93 -4.22 -14.93
CA ALA A 118 -4.73 -3.61 -14.33
C ALA A 118 -4.27 -4.35 -13.06
N ALA A 119 -3.02 -4.13 -12.63
CA ALA A 119 -2.54 -4.53 -11.32
C ALA A 119 -2.59 -3.31 -10.38
N VAL A 120 -3.55 -3.23 -9.46
CA VAL A 120 -3.76 -2.06 -8.61
C VAL A 120 -3.25 -2.31 -7.19
N TYR A 121 -2.06 -1.82 -6.88
CA TYR A 121 -1.46 -1.87 -5.55
C TYR A 121 -2.10 -0.81 -4.66
N SER A 122 -3.00 -1.27 -3.79
CA SER A 122 -3.65 -0.46 -2.76
C SER A 122 -2.62 0.04 -1.74
N LEU A 123 -2.95 1.13 -1.04
CA LEU A 123 -2.27 1.59 0.18
C LEU A 123 -2.74 0.86 1.43
N ALA A 124 -3.75 0.00 1.34
CA ALA A 124 -4.22 -0.84 2.42
C ALA A 124 -3.25 -2.01 2.65
N PRO A 125 -2.62 -2.13 3.84
CA PRO A 125 -1.72 -3.22 4.17
C PRO A 125 -2.36 -4.60 4.02
N ASP A 126 -1.54 -5.55 3.61
CA ASP A 126 -1.89 -6.97 3.58
C ASP A 126 -2.34 -7.46 4.98
N PRO A 127 -3.58 -7.99 5.11
CA PRO A 127 -4.09 -8.47 6.39
C PRO A 127 -3.24 -9.57 7.02
N GLY A 128 -2.59 -10.42 6.21
CA GLY A 128 -1.66 -11.43 6.70
C GLY A 128 -0.44 -10.80 7.38
N LEU A 129 0.07 -9.70 6.84
CA LEU A 129 1.14 -8.95 7.50
C LEU A 129 0.63 -8.34 8.80
N LEU A 130 -0.53 -7.69 8.81
CA LEU A 130 -1.14 -7.10 10.01
C LEU A 130 -1.32 -8.14 11.13
N PHE A 131 -1.93 -9.28 10.82
CA PHE A 131 -2.19 -10.33 11.80
C PHE A 131 -0.92 -11.02 12.29
N THR A 132 0.09 -11.17 11.43
CA THR A 132 1.41 -11.65 11.87
C THR A 132 2.01 -10.70 12.91
N ARG A 133 1.92 -9.37 12.71
CA ARG A 133 2.40 -8.38 13.69
C ARG A 133 1.58 -8.42 14.97
N LEU A 134 0.26 -8.55 14.85
CA LEU A 134 -0.62 -8.73 16.01
C LEU A 134 -0.20 -9.94 16.84
N LYS A 135 0.00 -11.11 16.24
CA LYS A 135 0.41 -12.32 16.95
C LYS A 135 1.77 -12.20 17.61
N ALA A 136 2.70 -11.47 16.99
CA ALA A 136 4.03 -11.24 17.55
C ALA A 136 4.01 -10.27 18.75
N LEU A 137 3.09 -9.31 18.80
CA LEU A 137 2.95 -8.36 19.92
C LEU A 137 1.97 -8.86 21.00
N VAL A 138 0.93 -9.58 20.59
CA VAL A 138 -0.16 -10.08 21.44
C VAL A 138 -0.40 -11.58 21.14
N PRO A 139 0.49 -12.48 21.59
CA PRO A 139 0.39 -13.92 21.28
C PRO A 139 -0.92 -14.57 21.76
N ALA A 140 -1.55 -13.99 22.78
CA ALA A 140 -2.82 -14.45 23.33
C ALA A 140 -4.04 -14.12 22.45
N ALA A 141 -3.91 -13.22 21.46
CA ALA A 141 -5.02 -12.83 20.59
C ALA A 141 -5.62 -14.06 19.87
N ARG A 142 -6.95 -14.16 19.89
CA ARG A 142 -7.77 -15.20 19.28
C ARG A 142 -8.84 -14.64 18.35
N LYS A 143 -9.34 -13.44 18.63
CA LYS A 143 -10.42 -12.83 17.84
C LYS A 143 -10.02 -11.42 17.41
N VAL A 144 -10.23 -11.12 16.14
CA VAL A 144 -10.06 -9.77 15.59
C VAL A 144 -11.41 -9.28 15.11
N THR A 145 -11.85 -8.15 15.64
CA THR A 145 -13.05 -7.47 15.11
C THR A 145 -12.63 -6.36 14.16
N VAL A 146 -13.35 -6.23 13.06
CA VAL A 146 -13.22 -5.14 12.09
C VAL A 146 -14.60 -4.62 11.71
N ILE A 147 -14.76 -3.31 11.73
CA ILE A 147 -15.99 -2.63 11.27
C ILE A 147 -15.61 -1.88 10.00
N TYR A 148 -16.31 -2.15 8.90
CA TYR A 148 -15.92 -1.65 7.58
C TYR A 148 -17.12 -1.23 6.73
N ASP A 149 -16.88 -0.29 5.83
CA ASP A 149 -17.80 0.08 4.76
C ASP A 149 -17.66 -0.93 3.61
N PRO A 150 -18.73 -1.68 3.28
CA PRO A 150 -18.66 -2.68 2.23
C PRO A 150 -18.35 -2.08 0.86
N LYS A 151 -18.59 -0.78 0.63
CA LYS A 151 -18.21 -0.09 -0.61
C LYS A 151 -16.71 0.11 -0.75
N GLN A 152 -15.97 0.11 0.36
CA GLN A 152 -14.53 0.42 0.36
C GLN A 152 -13.67 -0.83 0.54
N ASN A 153 -14.11 -1.74 1.43
CA ASN A 153 -13.22 -2.73 2.03
C ASN A 153 -13.64 -4.19 1.81
N THR A 154 -14.76 -4.50 1.12
CA THR A 154 -15.20 -5.89 0.85
C THR A 154 -14.09 -6.75 0.24
N TRP A 155 -13.33 -6.22 -0.72
CA TRP A 155 -12.19 -6.92 -1.33
C TRP A 155 -11.10 -7.28 -0.30
N LEU A 156 -10.79 -6.36 0.63
CA LEU A 156 -9.76 -6.54 1.65
C LEU A 156 -10.22 -7.50 2.74
N ILE A 157 -11.51 -7.47 3.10
CA ILE A 157 -12.10 -8.40 4.07
C ILE A 157 -12.06 -9.84 3.56
N ARG A 158 -12.24 -10.09 2.24
CA ARG A 158 -12.04 -11.41 1.64
C ARG A 158 -10.63 -11.95 1.92
N LEU A 159 -9.60 -11.13 1.69
CA LEU A 159 -8.21 -11.47 1.99
C LEU A 159 -7.96 -11.67 3.49
N ALA A 160 -8.61 -10.85 4.32
CA ALA A 160 -8.48 -10.91 5.77
C ALA A 160 -9.05 -12.21 6.35
N ARG A 161 -10.14 -12.75 5.81
CA ARG A 161 -10.70 -14.02 6.28
C ARG A 161 -9.70 -15.18 6.13
N GLU A 162 -9.06 -15.28 4.97
CA GLU A 162 -8.03 -16.29 4.71
C GLU A 162 -6.80 -16.09 5.59
N ALA A 163 -6.34 -14.84 5.74
CA ALA A 163 -5.21 -14.50 6.59
C ALA A 163 -5.47 -14.81 8.08
N ALA A 164 -6.68 -14.52 8.58
CA ALA A 164 -7.06 -14.79 9.97
C ALA A 164 -7.05 -16.30 10.24
N LYS A 165 -7.65 -17.09 9.34
CA LYS A 165 -7.63 -18.55 9.42
C LYS A 165 -6.20 -19.10 9.45
N ALA A 166 -5.32 -18.61 8.59
CA ALA A 166 -3.91 -19.02 8.55
C ALA A 166 -3.14 -18.69 9.84
N GLN A 167 -3.58 -17.69 10.60
CA GLN A 167 -2.97 -17.26 11.88
C GLN A 167 -3.69 -17.82 13.11
N GLY A 168 -4.71 -18.67 12.93
CA GLY A 168 -5.53 -19.20 14.03
C GLY A 168 -6.32 -18.11 14.77
N LEU A 169 -6.76 -17.08 14.02
CA LEU A 169 -7.61 -16.00 14.49
C LEU A 169 -9.03 -16.18 13.94
N GLU A 170 -10.02 -15.90 14.77
CA GLU A 170 -11.39 -15.64 14.35
C GLU A 170 -11.49 -14.18 13.86
N LEU A 171 -12.03 -13.97 12.65
CA LEU A 171 -12.31 -12.62 12.15
C LEU A 171 -13.81 -12.32 12.21
N VAL A 172 -14.19 -11.39 13.08
CA VAL A 172 -15.54 -10.81 13.14
C VAL A 172 -15.56 -9.56 12.28
N ALA A 173 -16.15 -9.64 11.09
CA ALA A 173 -16.26 -8.52 10.18
C ALA A 173 -17.70 -7.99 10.16
N LEU A 174 -17.89 -6.76 10.59
CA LEU A 174 -19.19 -6.09 10.71
C LEU A 174 -19.31 -4.96 9.70
N GLU A 175 -20.41 -4.93 8.97
CA GLU A 175 -20.64 -3.94 7.91
C GLU A 175 -21.34 -2.69 8.44
N ALA A 176 -20.83 -1.52 8.05
CA ALA A 176 -21.45 -0.23 8.32
C ALA A 176 -21.29 0.70 7.13
N SER A 177 -22.41 1.08 6.50
CA SER A 177 -22.41 2.01 5.36
C SER A 177 -22.56 3.49 5.77
N ASP A 178 -22.62 3.78 7.07
CA ASP A 178 -22.79 5.12 7.61
C ASP A 178 -22.22 5.24 9.04
N LEU A 179 -21.98 6.48 9.46
CA LEU A 179 -21.39 6.84 10.75
C LEU A 179 -22.22 6.38 11.96
N LYS A 180 -23.56 6.46 11.86
CA LYS A 180 -24.46 6.09 12.96
C LYS A 180 -24.39 4.59 13.21
N THR A 181 -24.44 3.80 12.13
CA THR A 181 -24.30 2.34 12.18
C THR A 181 -22.92 1.94 12.70
N ALA A 182 -21.85 2.57 12.20
CA ALA A 182 -20.49 2.31 12.68
C ALA A 182 -20.36 2.55 14.19
N THR A 183 -20.82 3.71 14.68
CA THR A 183 -20.74 4.08 16.11
C THR A 183 -21.51 3.09 16.99
N ARG A 184 -22.71 2.67 16.56
CA ARG A 184 -23.50 1.66 17.28
C ARG A 184 -22.76 0.32 17.37
N LEU A 185 -22.20 -0.15 16.26
CA LEU A 185 -21.46 -1.42 16.22
C LEU A 185 -20.19 -1.37 17.07
N TYR A 186 -19.47 -0.24 17.10
CA TYR A 186 -18.34 -0.07 18.02
C TYR A 186 -18.78 -0.18 19.48
N ALA A 187 -19.87 0.49 19.86
CA ALA A 187 -20.39 0.44 21.22
C ALA A 187 -20.79 -1.00 21.63
N GLU A 188 -21.52 -1.70 20.77
CA GLU A 188 -21.93 -3.10 20.99
C GLU A 188 -20.72 -4.03 21.12
N MET A 189 -19.73 -3.88 20.23
CA MET A 189 -18.51 -4.70 20.24
C MET A 189 -17.68 -4.46 21.50
N LEU A 190 -17.46 -3.21 21.89
CA LEU A 190 -16.68 -2.84 23.07
C LEU A 190 -17.34 -3.31 24.36
N ALA A 191 -18.68 -3.29 24.44
CA ALA A 191 -19.42 -3.76 25.61
C ALA A 191 -19.29 -5.28 25.84
N GLY A 192 -19.03 -6.06 24.78
CA GLY A 192 -18.98 -7.52 24.82
C GLY A 192 -17.59 -8.14 24.60
N CYS A 193 -16.52 -7.34 24.50
CA CYS A 193 -15.19 -7.85 24.19
C CYS A 193 -14.50 -8.51 25.40
N ASP A 194 -13.68 -9.53 25.15
CA ASP A 194 -12.69 -10.07 26.10
C ASP A 194 -11.31 -9.47 25.78
N PRO A 195 -10.87 -8.40 26.46
CA PRO A 195 -9.64 -7.69 26.10
C PRO A 195 -8.36 -8.54 26.24
N LYS A 196 -8.43 -9.71 26.90
CA LYS A 196 -7.28 -10.63 27.00
C LYS A 196 -7.06 -11.45 25.71
N ARG A 197 -8.09 -11.58 24.88
CA ARG A 197 -8.11 -12.44 23.69
C ARG A 197 -8.58 -11.74 22.42
N ASP A 198 -9.23 -10.59 22.57
CA ASP A 198 -9.78 -9.83 21.47
C ASP A 198 -8.81 -8.72 21.05
N ALA A 199 -8.87 -8.34 19.79
CA ALA A 199 -8.18 -7.18 19.24
C ALA A 199 -9.09 -6.47 18.23
N LEU A 200 -8.86 -5.17 18.05
CA LEU A 200 -9.60 -4.34 17.12
C LEU A 200 -8.71 -3.90 15.95
N TRP A 201 -9.16 -4.17 14.73
CA TRP A 201 -8.55 -3.66 13.52
C TRP A 201 -9.29 -2.42 13.01
N LEU A 202 -8.56 -1.32 12.82
CA LEU A 202 -9.03 -0.11 12.16
C LEU A 202 -8.48 -0.05 10.72
N PRO A 203 -9.28 -0.40 9.69
CA PRO A 203 -8.87 -0.35 8.29
C PRO A 203 -8.74 1.10 7.78
N GLN A 204 -8.24 1.28 6.55
CA GLN A 204 -8.39 2.55 5.84
C GLN A 204 -9.84 2.64 5.35
N ASP A 205 -10.68 3.32 6.12
CA ASP A 205 -12.10 3.43 5.86
C ASP A 205 -12.61 4.79 6.33
N SER A 206 -13.04 5.63 5.38
CA SER A 206 -13.48 6.99 5.71
C SER A 206 -14.85 7.05 6.39
N THR A 207 -15.61 5.95 6.40
CA THR A 207 -16.95 5.89 6.99
C THR A 207 -16.86 5.35 8.41
N THR A 208 -16.16 4.23 8.59
CA THR A 208 -16.10 3.52 9.87
C THR A 208 -14.92 3.94 10.74
N VAL A 209 -13.86 4.54 10.17
CA VAL A 209 -12.70 5.05 10.91
C VAL A 209 -12.58 6.56 10.69
N GLU A 210 -13.70 7.27 10.81
CA GLU A 210 -13.74 8.72 10.67
C GLU A 210 -12.92 9.39 11.80
N ASP A 211 -12.01 10.29 11.41
CA ASP A 211 -10.93 10.82 12.25
C ASP A 211 -11.41 11.74 13.38
N SER A 212 -12.55 12.42 13.23
CA SER A 212 -13.02 13.46 14.15
C SER A 212 -13.94 12.92 15.26
N ALA A 213 -14.80 11.95 14.95
CA ALA A 213 -15.80 11.43 15.86
C ALA A 213 -15.54 9.98 16.27
N VAL A 214 -15.28 9.08 15.30
CA VAL A 214 -15.18 7.65 15.59
C VAL A 214 -13.84 7.31 16.22
N LEU A 215 -12.75 7.72 15.57
CA LEU A 215 -11.40 7.37 16.01
C LEU A 215 -11.12 7.80 17.47
N PRO A 216 -11.45 9.03 17.92
CA PRO A 216 -11.19 9.42 19.30
C PRO A 216 -12.04 8.65 20.32
N LEU A 217 -13.29 8.34 19.98
CA LEU A 217 -14.17 7.52 20.84
C LEU A 217 -13.58 6.12 20.99
N VAL A 218 -13.30 5.45 19.87
CA VAL A 218 -12.83 4.06 19.85
C VAL A 218 -11.51 3.91 20.58
N LEU A 219 -10.54 4.80 20.33
CA LEU A 219 -9.24 4.72 21.00
C LEU A 219 -9.34 4.98 22.51
N ARG A 220 -10.24 5.85 22.95
CA ARG A 220 -10.49 6.11 24.37
C ARG A 220 -11.08 4.88 25.07
N GLU A 221 -12.13 4.30 24.50
CA GLU A 221 -12.77 3.14 25.11
C GLU A 221 -11.86 1.92 25.09
N ALA A 222 -11.14 1.68 23.99
CA ALA A 222 -10.18 0.59 23.92
C ALA A 222 -9.03 0.75 24.94
N TRP A 223 -8.58 1.98 25.20
CA TRP A 223 -7.61 2.27 26.25
C TRP A 223 -8.15 1.86 27.63
N ASN A 224 -9.38 2.27 27.97
CA ASN A 224 -10.01 1.95 29.25
C ASN A 224 -10.17 0.42 29.46
N LEU A 225 -10.44 -0.31 28.37
CA LEU A 225 -10.64 -1.76 28.39
C LEU A 225 -9.34 -2.56 28.32
N ASN A 226 -8.19 -1.92 28.09
CA ASN A 226 -6.94 -2.59 27.73
C ASN A 226 -7.08 -3.47 26.47
N LEU A 227 -7.88 -3.01 25.50
CA LEU A 227 -8.09 -3.70 24.23
C LEU A 227 -6.99 -3.31 23.22
N PRO A 228 -6.22 -4.26 22.68
CA PRO A 228 -5.26 -3.98 21.61
C PRO A 228 -5.95 -3.46 20.35
N VAL A 229 -5.59 -2.27 19.89
CA VAL A 229 -6.06 -1.68 18.64
C VAL A 229 -4.90 -1.54 17.67
N PHE A 230 -5.05 -2.03 16.44
CA PHE A 230 -4.05 -1.84 15.39
C PHE A 230 -4.68 -1.31 14.11
N SER A 231 -3.85 -0.71 13.25
CA SER A 231 -4.37 0.03 12.10
C SER A 231 -3.46 0.03 10.87
N SER A 232 -3.91 0.76 9.85
CA SER A 232 -3.27 0.98 8.56
C SER A 232 -2.82 2.45 8.40
N SER A 233 -2.73 3.20 9.51
CA SER A 233 -2.39 4.63 9.54
C SER A 233 -1.46 4.96 10.71
N ILE A 234 -0.32 5.59 10.39
CA ILE A 234 0.60 6.13 11.40
C ILE A 234 -0.06 7.22 12.26
N GLY A 235 -1.04 7.93 11.71
CA GLY A 235 -1.81 8.93 12.43
C GLY A 235 -2.65 8.34 13.57
N HIS A 236 -3.06 7.07 13.46
CA HIS A 236 -3.79 6.38 14.54
C HIS A 236 -2.83 5.95 15.65
N VAL A 237 -1.60 5.56 15.31
CA VAL A 237 -0.56 5.21 16.29
C VAL A 237 -0.19 6.43 17.14
N LYS A 238 -0.02 7.60 16.51
CA LYS A 238 0.19 8.88 17.22
C LYS A 238 -0.92 9.19 18.23
N ARG A 239 -2.14 8.72 17.96
CA ARG A 239 -3.32 8.94 18.81
C ARG A 239 -3.59 7.83 19.83
N GLY A 240 -2.86 6.72 19.78
CA GLY A 240 -2.92 5.66 20.79
C GLY A 240 -3.20 4.25 20.28
N ALA A 241 -3.33 4.02 18.97
CA ALA A 241 -3.31 2.65 18.44
C ALA A 241 -1.96 1.99 18.77
N LEU A 242 -1.97 0.70 19.12
CA LEU A 242 -0.79 -0.08 19.50
C LEU A 242 0.26 -0.08 18.39
N PHE A 243 -0.15 -0.42 17.17
CA PHE A 243 0.72 -0.38 16.00
C PHE A 243 -0.06 -0.11 14.72
N ALA A 244 0.67 0.29 13.68
CA ALA A 244 0.16 0.31 12.32
C ALA A 244 1.21 -0.13 11.32
N LEU A 245 0.73 -0.68 10.20
CA LEU A 245 1.52 -0.83 8.99
C LEU A 245 1.22 0.32 8.05
N TYR A 246 2.26 0.93 7.50
CA TYR A 246 2.14 2.07 6.57
C TYR A 246 3.12 1.91 5.39
N PRO A 247 2.88 2.61 4.26
CA PRO A 247 3.67 2.42 3.04
C PRO A 247 5.16 2.71 3.22
N ASN A 248 5.99 1.76 2.75
CA ASN A 248 7.34 2.04 2.33
C ASN A 248 7.32 2.53 0.88
N ASN A 249 7.19 3.85 0.69
CA ASN A 249 7.02 4.44 -0.65
C ASN A 249 8.17 4.12 -1.61
N MET A 250 9.41 3.98 -1.11
CA MET A 250 10.57 3.62 -1.91
C MET A 250 10.47 2.18 -2.42
N GLU A 251 10.18 1.22 -1.54
CA GLU A 251 10.01 -0.19 -1.94
C GLU A 251 8.76 -0.39 -2.79
N LEU A 252 7.67 0.34 -2.51
CA LEU A 252 6.49 0.36 -3.38
C LEU A 252 6.87 0.77 -4.82
N GLY A 253 7.68 1.82 -4.97
CA GLY A 253 8.21 2.22 -6.29
C GLY A 253 8.97 1.10 -6.99
N ARG A 254 9.84 0.39 -6.25
CA ARG A 254 10.59 -0.77 -6.80
C ARG A 254 9.67 -1.92 -7.20
N SER A 255 8.65 -2.21 -6.40
CA SER A 255 7.66 -3.26 -6.71
C SER A 255 6.83 -2.92 -7.95
N LEU A 256 6.39 -1.67 -8.09
CA LEU A 256 5.65 -1.19 -9.27
C LEU A 256 6.51 -1.31 -10.54
N ALA A 257 7.77 -0.88 -10.47
CA ALA A 257 8.72 -1.02 -11.56
C ALA A 257 8.98 -2.48 -11.92
N ASN A 258 9.10 -3.37 -10.93
CA ASN A 258 9.27 -4.79 -11.16
C ASN A 258 8.07 -5.40 -11.93
N SER A 259 6.84 -5.04 -11.57
CA SER A 259 5.63 -5.49 -12.26
C SER A 259 5.55 -4.96 -13.70
N ALA A 260 5.95 -3.70 -13.92
CA ALA A 260 6.03 -3.13 -15.26
C ALA A 260 7.08 -3.84 -16.13
N GLN A 261 8.25 -4.15 -15.58
CA GLN A 261 9.30 -4.91 -16.27
C GLN A 261 8.85 -6.34 -16.62
N ILE A 262 8.14 -7.02 -15.71
CA ILE A 262 7.58 -8.35 -16.00
C ILE A 262 6.61 -8.27 -17.18
N TYR A 263 5.73 -7.26 -17.20
CA TYR A 263 4.84 -7.06 -18.34
C TYR A 263 5.61 -6.83 -19.65
N LEU A 264 6.65 -5.97 -19.64
CA LEU A 264 7.46 -5.73 -20.84
C LEU A 264 8.15 -6.99 -21.36
N SER A 265 8.54 -7.91 -20.46
CA SER A 265 9.22 -9.16 -20.83
C SER A 265 8.27 -10.28 -21.28
N SER A 266 7.05 -10.34 -20.73
CA SER A 266 6.13 -11.48 -20.89
C SER A 266 4.83 -11.16 -21.63
N GLY A 267 4.50 -9.88 -21.81
CA GLY A 267 3.21 -9.42 -22.32
C GLY A 267 2.05 -9.58 -21.33
N ALA A 268 2.30 -10.08 -20.10
CA ALA A 268 1.27 -10.33 -19.09
C ALA A 268 1.67 -9.76 -17.72
N LEU A 269 0.68 -9.25 -16.99
CA LEU A 269 0.87 -8.83 -15.60
C LEU A 269 0.90 -10.06 -14.67
N PRO A 270 1.73 -10.05 -13.60
CA PRO A 270 1.80 -11.14 -12.62
C PRO A 270 0.48 -11.39 -11.88
N SER A 271 -0.31 -10.34 -11.70
CA SER A 271 -1.58 -10.35 -10.99
C SER A 271 -2.47 -9.22 -11.54
N ARG A 272 -3.79 -9.34 -11.36
CA ARG A 272 -4.77 -8.36 -11.81
C ARG A 272 -5.76 -8.06 -10.70
N GLY A 273 -6.44 -6.91 -10.79
CA GLY A 273 -7.36 -6.42 -9.79
C GLY A 273 -6.66 -5.73 -8.62
N MET A 274 -7.40 -5.63 -7.51
CA MET A 274 -6.91 -5.02 -6.28
C MET A 274 -5.92 -5.93 -5.56
N LEU A 275 -4.75 -5.38 -5.25
CA LEU A 275 -3.67 -6.04 -4.52
C LEU A 275 -3.38 -5.27 -3.24
N PRO A 276 -3.22 -5.94 -2.09
CA PRO A 276 -2.87 -5.25 -0.86
C PRO A 276 -1.41 -4.80 -0.86
N LEU A 277 -1.11 -3.81 -0.04
CA LEU A 277 0.24 -3.31 0.18
C LEU A 277 1.06 -4.30 0.99
N ARG A 278 2.14 -4.79 0.40
CA ARG A 278 3.13 -5.66 1.06
C ARG A 278 4.41 -4.93 1.47
N ASP A 279 4.72 -3.85 0.75
CA ASP A 279 5.86 -2.98 1.02
C ASP A 279 5.54 -2.02 2.18
N VAL A 280 5.69 -2.52 3.40
CA VAL A 280 5.24 -1.84 4.61
C VAL A 280 6.37 -1.56 5.59
N LEU A 281 6.25 -0.45 6.30
CA LEU A 281 6.95 -0.12 7.52
C LEU A 281 6.01 -0.32 8.71
N THR A 282 6.60 -0.47 9.91
CA THR A 282 5.86 -0.66 11.17
C THR A 282 6.04 0.56 12.06
N ALA A 283 4.94 1.16 12.51
CA ALA A 283 4.93 2.13 13.59
C ALA A 283 4.31 1.51 14.84
N ALA A 284 4.82 1.83 16.03
CA ALA A 284 4.28 1.35 17.30
C ALA A 284 4.13 2.47 18.33
N ASN A 285 3.18 2.33 19.25
CA ASN A 285 3.00 3.26 20.36
C ASN A 285 3.51 2.63 21.67
N THR A 286 4.60 3.15 22.23
CA THR A 286 5.22 2.65 23.48
C THR A 286 4.32 2.85 24.68
N ARG A 287 3.61 3.98 24.76
CA ARG A 287 2.66 4.25 25.86
C ARG A 287 1.53 3.21 25.86
N THR A 288 0.96 2.92 24.69
CA THR A 288 -0.07 1.88 24.55
C THR A 288 0.51 0.48 24.79
N ALA A 289 1.70 0.18 24.27
CA ALA A 289 2.34 -1.11 24.52
C ALA A 289 2.55 -1.35 26.03
N ASN A 290 3.10 -0.38 26.75
CA ASN A 290 3.32 -0.47 28.19
C ASN A 290 2.00 -0.62 28.96
N HIS A 291 0.96 0.13 28.58
CA HIS A 291 -0.38 0.01 29.18
C HIS A 291 -0.98 -1.38 28.99
N LEU A 292 -0.70 -2.03 27.86
CA LEU A 292 -1.11 -3.40 27.56
C LEU A 292 -0.15 -4.46 28.13
N GLY A 293 0.92 -4.07 28.83
CA GLY A 293 1.94 -4.99 29.35
C GLY A 293 2.84 -5.62 28.27
N ILE A 294 2.99 -4.97 27.12
CA ILE A 294 3.78 -5.44 25.97
C ILE A 294 5.16 -4.79 26.00
N ASN A 295 6.23 -5.59 26.09
CA ASN A 295 7.60 -5.11 25.98
C ASN A 295 8.05 -5.08 24.51
N LEU A 296 8.14 -3.87 23.93
CA LEU A 296 8.60 -3.69 22.54
C LEU A 296 10.10 -3.95 22.35
N GLY A 297 10.91 -4.01 23.42
CA GLY A 297 12.34 -4.34 23.32
C GLY A 297 12.61 -5.83 23.17
N GLU A 298 11.68 -6.67 23.62
CA GLU A 298 11.80 -8.14 23.53
C GLU A 298 11.26 -8.72 22.22
N THR A 299 10.53 -7.90 21.44
CA THR A 299 10.04 -8.35 20.15
C THR A 299 11.14 -8.33 19.10
N GLN A 300 11.21 -9.39 18.27
CA GLN A 300 12.10 -9.43 17.10
C GLN A 300 11.59 -8.57 15.93
N LEU A 301 10.47 -7.86 16.12
CA LEU A 301 9.87 -7.03 15.09
C LEU A 301 10.72 -5.78 14.84
N ARG A 302 11.03 -5.54 13.57
CA ARG A 302 11.61 -4.26 13.14
C ARG A 302 10.54 -3.16 13.18
N ILE A 303 10.63 -2.30 14.20
CA ILE A 303 9.82 -1.10 14.36
C ILE A 303 10.60 0.07 13.75
N HIS A 304 9.95 0.80 12.84
CA HIS A 304 10.58 1.87 12.05
C HIS A 304 10.23 3.27 12.59
N ALA A 305 9.13 3.38 13.33
CA ALA A 305 8.71 4.59 14.02
C ALA A 305 8.08 4.25 15.37
N VAL A 306 8.41 5.03 16.39
CA VAL A 306 7.92 4.84 17.77
C VAL A 306 7.23 6.12 18.25
N PHE A 307 6.09 5.97 18.91
CA PHE A 307 5.30 7.09 19.44
C PHE A 307 4.92 6.89 20.93
N PRO A 308 4.87 7.96 21.76
CA PRO A 308 5.38 9.30 21.45
C PRO A 308 6.87 9.26 21.10
N GLU A 309 7.32 10.27 20.36
CA GLU A 309 8.76 10.40 20.06
C GLU A 309 9.52 10.56 21.38
N PRO A 310 10.62 9.81 21.59
CA PRO A 310 11.37 9.81 22.84
C PRO A 310 12.05 11.15 23.15
#